data_AF-A0A838B7P5-F1
#
_entry.id   AF-A0A838B7P5-F1
#
_cell.length_a   1.000
_cell.length_b   1.000
_cell.length_c   1.000
_cell.angle_alpha   90.00
_cell.angle_beta   90.00
_cell.angle_gamma   90.00
#
_symmetry.space_group_name_H-M   'P 1'
#
loop_
_entity.id
_entity.type
_entity.pdbx_description
1 polymer ?
#
loop_
_entity_poly.entity_id
_entity_poly.type
_entity_poly.pdbx_seq_one_letter_code
_entity_poly.pdbx_strand_id
1 'polypeptide(L)'
;MPRKFAQKYIVEDHTDGVLRFYFRRGKAKKIPLPGVPGTDEFNTVYYQALRGEIKIEATGPKLAGKGTFRWLCEQYYASAEFKHLDPKTRQVRRLILESCWAEPTKPGGSKLFEDMPLPVFTAKAVRALRDRKADLKEAANGRIKALRQVFKWACLPEVDLVTVNPARDIAYFKSGSEGFHSWTIEEVEQFEKRHPVGTKARLALDLLLYTLQRRSDVVLFGKQHVRKGVLHFTQYKGRNRKPISLEIPIHPNLQFTIDNSPCGDLTFLVTEFGRGFTGNGFGNWFRKRCDEADLPQCSAHGLRKAASSRMADRGATEHQIMSMTGHQTSKEVTRYTKAARQKVIAKSAVNLLADPDIGEENENKSVQKNGVV
;
A
#
# COMPACT_ATOMS: atom_id res chain seq x y z
N MET A 1 -6.00 42.61 -1.47
CA MET A 1 -5.73 41.88 -0.22
C MET A 1 -6.70 42.37 0.84
N PRO A 2 -7.59 41.55 1.41
CA PRO A 2 -8.50 42.02 2.45
C PRO A 2 -7.73 42.32 3.73
N ARG A 3 -8.08 43.44 4.38
CA ARG A 3 -7.44 44.03 5.56
C ARG A 3 -7.38 43.02 6.73
N LYS A 4 -6.23 42.95 7.42
CA LYS A 4 -6.09 42.30 8.73
C LYS A 4 -7.25 42.76 9.64
N PHE A 5 -8.09 41.84 10.08
CA PHE A 5 -9.20 42.13 10.98
C PHE A 5 -8.68 42.80 12.27
N ALA A 6 -9.37 43.86 12.73
CA ALA A 6 -8.98 44.65 13.91
C ALA A 6 -9.21 43.93 15.27
N GLN A 7 -9.88 42.78 15.25
CA GLN A 7 -10.19 41.98 16.43
C GLN A 7 -8.99 41.07 16.80
N LYS A 8 -8.49 41.20 18.03
CA LYS A 8 -7.35 40.42 18.55
C LYS A 8 -7.72 38.96 18.74
N TYR A 9 -6.72 38.07 18.63
CA TYR A 9 -6.80 36.63 18.91
C TYR A 9 -7.59 35.77 17.91
N ILE A 10 -7.86 36.28 16.70
CA ILE A 10 -8.47 35.47 15.63
C ILE A 10 -7.38 34.71 14.86
N VAL A 11 -7.63 33.44 14.59
CA VAL A 11 -6.80 32.56 13.76
C VAL A 11 -7.67 32.00 12.64
N GLU A 12 -7.20 32.16 11.40
CA GLU A 12 -7.80 31.58 10.20
C GLU A 12 -7.23 30.18 9.96
N ASP A 13 -8.09 29.24 9.58
CA ASP A 13 -7.71 27.88 9.21
C ASP A 13 -8.44 27.46 7.93
N HIS A 14 -7.69 26.98 6.94
CA HIS A 14 -8.23 26.39 5.74
C HIS A 14 -8.07 24.88 5.83
N THR A 15 -9.09 24.21 6.35
CA THR A 15 -9.13 22.73 6.41
C THR A 15 -10.19 22.23 5.43
N ASP A 16 -9.81 21.33 4.53
CA ASP A 16 -10.67 20.73 3.50
C ASP A 16 -11.33 21.76 2.56
N GLY A 17 -10.64 22.87 2.26
CA GLY A 17 -11.16 23.92 1.38
C GLY A 17 -12.18 24.87 2.01
N VAL A 18 -12.53 24.67 3.28
CA VAL A 18 -13.46 25.52 4.03
C VAL A 18 -12.67 26.44 4.97
N LEU A 19 -12.84 27.75 4.79
CA LEU A 19 -12.29 28.77 5.70
C LEU A 19 -13.07 28.75 7.02
N ARG A 20 -12.35 28.57 8.13
CA ARG A 20 -12.89 28.59 9.48
C ARG A 20 -12.12 29.60 10.34
N PHE A 21 -12.82 30.22 11.29
CA PHE A 21 -12.24 31.18 12.22
C PHE A 21 -12.20 30.60 13.64
N TYR A 22 -11.14 30.91 14.37
CA TYR A 22 -10.96 30.47 15.75
C TYR A 22 -10.47 31.60 16.63
N PHE A 23 -10.90 31.62 17.89
CA PHE A 23 -10.30 32.44 18.93
C PHE A 23 -9.16 31.67 19.61
N ARG A 24 -7.97 32.29 19.72
CA ARG A 24 -6.80 31.70 20.39
C ARG A 24 -5.93 32.76 21.07
N ARG A 25 -5.86 32.70 22.40
CA ARG A 25 -4.95 33.52 23.20
C ARG A 25 -3.65 32.77 23.47
N GLY A 26 -2.57 33.13 22.77
CA GLY A 26 -1.25 32.49 22.92
C GLY A 26 -1.27 31.00 22.53
N LYS A 27 -0.80 30.12 23.42
CA LYS A 27 -0.78 28.65 23.20
C LYS A 27 -2.07 27.93 23.62
N ALA A 28 -3.12 28.66 24.05
CA ALA A 28 -4.40 28.06 24.47
C ALA A 28 -5.06 27.25 23.33
N LYS A 29 -6.04 26.41 23.70
CA LYS A 29 -6.87 25.65 22.75
C LYS A 29 -7.64 26.63 21.85
N LYS A 30 -7.80 26.26 20.57
CA LYS A 30 -8.62 27.02 19.61
C LYS A 30 -10.10 26.88 20.00
N ILE A 31 -10.81 28.00 20.12
CA ILE A 31 -12.27 28.03 20.26
C ILE A 31 -12.86 28.34 18.88
N PRO A 32 -13.73 27.49 18.31
CA PRO A 32 -14.34 27.78 17.02
C PRO A 32 -15.24 29.01 17.11
N LEU A 33 -15.08 29.94 16.18
CA LEU A 33 -15.97 31.09 16.00
C LEU A 33 -16.95 30.76 14.86
N PRO A 34 -18.27 30.73 15.12
CA PRO A 34 -19.26 30.47 14.08
C PRO A 34 -19.34 31.64 13.12
N GLY A 35 -19.70 31.34 11.87
CA GLY A 35 -19.89 32.36 10.84
C GLY A 35 -18.60 33.03 10.37
N VAL A 36 -18.75 34.26 9.88
CA VAL A 36 -17.65 35.11 9.40
C VAL A 36 -17.48 36.33 10.32
N PRO A 37 -16.27 36.90 10.42
CA PRO A 37 -16.02 38.09 11.22
C PRO A 37 -17.02 39.21 10.92
N GLY A 38 -17.66 39.73 11.97
CA GLY A 38 -18.64 40.81 11.88
C GLY A 38 -20.10 40.37 12.00
N THR A 39 -20.43 39.07 11.94
CA THR A 39 -21.80 38.61 12.22
C THR A 39 -22.11 38.57 13.72
N ASP A 40 -23.39 38.62 14.09
CA ASP A 40 -23.82 38.59 15.49
C ASP A 40 -23.44 37.26 16.18
N GLU A 41 -23.56 36.13 15.48
CA GLU A 41 -23.12 34.82 15.96
C GLU A 41 -21.60 34.79 16.22
N PHE A 42 -20.81 35.39 15.34
CA PHE A 42 -19.36 35.48 15.47
C PHE A 42 -18.99 36.36 16.67
N ASN A 43 -19.56 37.56 16.75
CA ASN A 43 -19.28 38.54 17.79
C ASN A 43 -19.70 38.03 19.17
N THR A 44 -20.83 37.32 19.26
CA THR A 44 -21.31 36.73 20.50
C THR A 44 -20.28 35.77 21.09
N VAL A 45 -19.83 34.79 20.29
CA VAL A 45 -18.83 33.80 20.73
C VAL A 45 -17.46 34.45 20.94
N TYR A 46 -17.09 35.43 20.10
CA TYR A 46 -15.85 36.19 20.25
C TYR A 46 -15.79 36.93 21.60
N TYR A 47 -16.84 37.66 21.98
CA TYR A 47 -16.85 38.41 23.24
C TYR A 47 -16.99 37.49 24.46
N GLN A 48 -17.69 36.36 24.35
CA GLN A 48 -17.70 35.33 25.40
C GLN A 48 -16.31 34.71 25.60
N ALA A 49 -15.61 34.41 24.49
CA ALA A 49 -14.24 33.90 24.52
C ALA A 49 -13.25 34.92 25.12
N LEU A 50 -13.41 36.21 24.78
CA LEU A 50 -12.59 37.31 25.26
C LEU A 50 -12.75 37.52 26.78
N ARG A 51 -13.98 37.38 27.30
CA ARG A 51 -14.31 37.44 28.74
C ARG A 51 -13.94 36.17 29.51
N GLY A 52 -13.53 35.10 28.82
CA GLY A 52 -13.20 33.82 29.44
C GLY A 52 -14.44 33.03 29.90
N GLU A 53 -15.62 33.37 29.41
CA GLU A 53 -16.91 32.74 29.78
C GLU A 53 -17.11 31.40 29.06
N ILE A 54 -16.36 31.12 27.98
CA ILE A 54 -16.38 29.84 27.29
C ILE A 54 -15.50 28.85 28.04
N LYS A 55 -16.16 27.99 28.83
CA LYS A 55 -15.55 26.76 29.33
C LYS A 55 -15.41 25.79 28.15
N ILE A 56 -14.19 25.64 27.64
CA ILE A 56 -13.87 24.50 26.78
C ILE A 56 -13.88 23.29 27.70
N GLU A 57 -15.01 22.61 27.81
CA GLU A 57 -15.04 21.31 28.44
C GLU A 57 -14.02 20.44 27.71
N ALA A 58 -12.96 20.07 28.43
CA ALA A 58 -12.11 18.99 27.97
C ALA A 58 -13.00 17.75 28.03
N THR A 59 -13.63 17.40 26.91
CA THR A 59 -14.23 16.08 26.76
C THR A 59 -13.06 15.10 26.91
N GLY A 60 -12.88 14.57 28.12
CA GLY A 60 -11.94 13.48 28.35
C GLY A 60 -12.28 12.33 27.40
N PRO A 61 -11.35 11.39 27.18
CA PRO A 61 -11.66 10.22 26.37
C PRO A 61 -12.93 9.57 26.93
N LYS A 62 -14.01 9.56 26.14
CA LYS A 62 -15.26 8.89 26.48
C LYS A 62 -14.91 7.46 26.84
N LEU A 63 -15.12 7.06 28.10
CA LEU A 63 -14.86 5.71 28.55
C LEU A 63 -15.84 4.79 27.82
N ALA A 64 -15.33 3.71 27.22
CA ALA A 64 -16.19 2.78 26.51
C ALA A 64 -17.09 2.05 27.51
N GLY A 65 -18.41 2.09 27.28
CA GLY A 65 -19.36 1.31 28.08
C GLY A 65 -19.06 -0.18 27.96
N LYS A 66 -18.97 -0.91 29.08
CA LYS A 66 -18.73 -2.36 29.08
C LYS A 66 -19.77 -3.06 28.20
N GLY A 67 -19.34 -4.01 27.38
CA GLY A 67 -20.24 -4.75 26.47
C GLY A 67 -20.67 -3.98 25.22
N THR A 68 -19.98 -2.90 24.85
CA THR A 68 -20.16 -2.18 23.57
C THR A 68 -19.10 -2.59 22.53
N PHE A 69 -19.33 -2.25 21.26
CA PHE A 69 -18.38 -2.52 20.18
C PHE A 69 -17.02 -1.85 20.40
N ARG A 70 -17.00 -0.59 20.88
CA ARG A 70 -15.75 0.09 21.21
C ARG A 70 -15.01 -0.61 22.34
N TRP A 71 -15.72 -0.96 23.41
CA TRP A 71 -15.13 -1.68 24.54
C TRP A 71 -14.48 -3.00 24.09
N LEU A 72 -15.17 -3.78 23.24
CA LEU A 72 -14.61 -5.01 22.70
C LEU A 72 -13.30 -4.79 21.92
N CYS A 73 -13.27 -3.74 21.09
CA CYS A 73 -12.08 -3.41 20.33
C CYS A 73 -10.93 -2.93 21.24
N GLU A 74 -11.21 -2.19 22.31
CA GLU A 74 -10.22 -1.79 23.31
C GLU A 74 -9.64 -3.03 24.04
N GLN A 75 -10.48 -4.02 24.40
CA GLN A 75 -10.00 -5.30 24.94
C GLN A 75 -9.11 -6.04 23.93
N TYR A 76 -9.53 -6.10 22.66
CA TYR A 76 -8.72 -6.70 21.60
C TYR A 76 -7.36 -5.99 21.44
N TYR A 77 -7.30 -4.66 21.55
CA TYR A 77 -6.04 -3.92 21.47
C TYR A 77 -5.08 -4.22 22.62
N ALA A 78 -5.62 -4.58 23.79
CA ALA A 78 -4.85 -4.98 24.95
C ALA A 78 -4.39 -6.45 24.88
N SER A 79 -5.01 -7.27 24.03
CA SER A 79 -4.75 -8.70 23.93
C SER A 79 -3.36 -9.05 23.41
N ALA A 80 -2.88 -10.24 23.77
CA ALA A 80 -1.62 -10.77 23.28
C ALA A 80 -1.66 -10.95 21.74
N GLU A 81 -2.76 -11.45 21.19
CA GLU A 81 -2.96 -11.69 19.75
C GLU A 81 -2.78 -10.41 18.94
N PHE A 82 -3.29 -9.28 19.44
CA PHE A 82 -3.09 -7.99 18.79
C PHE A 82 -1.66 -7.48 18.96
N LYS A 83 -1.08 -7.61 20.17
CA LYS A 83 0.28 -7.16 20.47
C LYS A 83 1.34 -7.91 19.64
N HIS A 84 1.14 -9.18 19.31
CA HIS A 84 2.05 -9.97 18.48
C HIS A 84 2.00 -9.62 16.97
N LEU A 85 1.05 -8.79 16.54
CA LEU A 85 1.02 -8.33 15.15
C LEU A 85 2.13 -7.34 14.87
N ASP A 86 2.58 -7.29 13.61
CA ASP A 86 3.52 -6.26 13.16
C ASP A 86 2.97 -4.85 13.46
N PRO A 87 3.80 -3.90 13.94
CA PRO A 87 3.36 -2.56 14.32
C PRO A 87 2.52 -1.86 13.25
N LYS A 88 2.85 -2.04 11.97
CA LYS A 88 2.07 -1.43 10.87
C LYS A 88 0.69 -2.08 10.74
N THR A 89 0.60 -3.39 10.96
CA THR A 89 -0.67 -4.12 10.96
C THR A 89 -1.56 -3.65 12.13
N ARG A 90 -0.98 -3.44 13.32
CA ARG A 90 -1.70 -2.86 14.46
C ARG A 90 -2.25 -1.48 14.14
N GLN A 91 -1.42 -0.60 13.56
CA GLN A 91 -1.82 0.75 13.18
C GLN A 91 -2.99 0.74 12.18
N VAL A 92 -2.86 0.00 11.07
CA VAL A 92 -3.91 -0.06 10.03
C VAL A 92 -5.20 -0.64 10.59
N ARG A 93 -5.11 -1.69 11.43
CA ARG A 93 -6.28 -2.31 12.03
C ARG A 93 -7.02 -1.35 12.98
N ARG A 94 -6.29 -0.59 13.79
CA ARG A 94 -6.88 0.47 14.63
C ARG A 94 -7.62 1.51 13.80
N LEU A 95 -6.96 2.06 12.77
CA LEU A 95 -7.58 3.06 11.89
C LEU A 95 -8.88 2.54 11.25
N ILE A 96 -8.91 1.28 10.80
CA ILE A 96 -10.13 0.69 10.22
C ILE A 96 -11.22 0.58 11.28
N LEU A 97 -10.92 0.04 12.46
CA LEU A 97 -11.91 -0.18 13.52
C LEU A 97 -12.43 1.14 14.09
N GLU A 98 -11.55 2.11 14.34
CA GLU A 98 -11.92 3.47 14.78
C GLU A 98 -12.75 4.18 13.71
N SER A 99 -12.46 3.97 12.42
CA SER A 99 -13.34 4.46 11.35
C SER A 99 -14.72 3.80 11.35
N CYS A 100 -14.86 2.57 11.87
CA CYS A 100 -16.16 1.94 12.05
C CYS A 100 -16.87 2.48 13.28
N TRP A 101 -16.15 2.89 14.33
CA TRP A 101 -16.75 3.49 15.53
C TRP A 101 -17.45 4.81 15.23
N ALA A 102 -16.79 5.66 14.44
CA ALA A 102 -17.26 6.99 14.07
C ALA A 102 -18.48 6.98 13.12
N GLU A 103 -18.89 5.82 12.62
CA GLU A 103 -20.03 5.67 11.72
C GLU A 103 -21.34 5.76 12.51
N PRO A 104 -22.33 6.56 12.07
CA PRO A 104 -23.68 6.55 12.64
C PRO A 104 -24.33 5.17 12.55
N THR A 105 -25.22 4.77 13.45
CA THR A 105 -25.94 3.48 13.33
C THR A 105 -27.02 3.52 12.24
N LYS A 106 -27.58 4.70 11.99
CA LYS A 106 -28.53 5.00 10.92
C LYS A 106 -28.02 6.20 10.12
N PRO A 107 -28.29 6.28 8.80
CA PRO A 107 -27.98 7.48 8.02
C PRO A 107 -28.57 8.74 8.69
N GLY A 108 -27.74 9.77 8.90
CA GLY A 108 -28.15 11.02 9.57
C GLY A 108 -28.44 10.91 11.08
N GLY A 109 -28.23 9.75 11.71
CA GLY A 109 -28.46 9.55 13.13
C GLY A 109 -27.30 10.02 14.02
N SER A 110 -27.61 10.38 15.27
CA SER A 110 -26.61 10.78 16.28
C SER A 110 -25.94 9.61 17.02
N LYS A 111 -26.61 8.45 17.08
CA LYS A 111 -26.06 7.24 17.72
C LYS A 111 -25.00 6.62 16.85
N LEU A 112 -23.80 6.42 17.38
CA LEU A 112 -22.66 5.85 16.67
C LEU A 112 -22.53 4.34 16.89
N PHE A 113 -21.81 3.66 16.00
CA PHE A 113 -21.48 2.24 16.16
C PHE A 113 -20.57 1.98 17.36
N GLU A 114 -19.79 2.97 17.82
CA GLU A 114 -18.91 2.83 18.99
C GLU A 114 -19.66 2.34 20.23
N ASP A 115 -20.87 2.87 20.47
CA ASP A 115 -21.69 2.59 21.65
C ASP A 115 -22.67 1.43 21.43
N MET A 116 -22.64 0.79 20.26
CA MET A 116 -23.58 -0.30 19.96
C MET A 116 -23.31 -1.48 20.91
N PRO A 117 -24.33 -1.95 21.67
CA PRO A 117 -24.17 -3.12 22.53
C PRO A 117 -23.87 -4.39 21.71
N LEU A 118 -22.97 -5.24 22.21
CA LEU A 118 -22.57 -6.47 21.53
C LEU A 118 -23.73 -7.42 21.19
N PRO A 119 -24.76 -7.61 22.06
CA PRO A 119 -25.90 -8.47 21.73
C PRO A 119 -26.70 -8.01 20.50
N VAL A 120 -26.66 -6.71 20.16
CA VAL A 120 -27.35 -6.15 18.99
C VAL A 120 -26.42 -5.88 17.81
N PHE A 121 -25.10 -6.09 17.97
CA PHE A 121 -24.11 -5.98 16.90
C PHE A 121 -24.14 -7.22 15.99
N THR A 122 -25.18 -7.32 15.17
CA THR A 122 -25.45 -8.49 14.33
C THR A 122 -24.78 -8.40 12.94
N ALA A 123 -24.95 -9.44 12.12
CA ALA A 123 -24.52 -9.41 10.72
C ALA A 123 -25.12 -8.22 9.92
N LYS A 124 -26.28 -7.69 10.33
CA LYS A 124 -26.88 -6.48 9.75
C LYS A 124 -26.02 -5.24 10.00
N ALA A 125 -25.49 -5.08 11.21
CA ALA A 125 -24.57 -3.99 11.57
C ALA A 125 -23.29 -4.06 10.73
N VAL A 126 -22.71 -5.26 10.61
CA VAL A 126 -21.49 -5.47 9.82
C VAL A 126 -21.73 -5.19 8.33
N ARG A 127 -22.87 -5.64 7.76
CA ARG A 127 -23.24 -5.30 6.38
C ARG A 127 -23.40 -3.80 6.18
N ALA A 128 -24.08 -3.11 7.09
CA ALA A 128 -24.20 -1.65 7.03
C ALA A 128 -22.84 -0.95 7.00
N LEU A 129 -21.89 -1.36 7.87
CA LEU A 129 -20.53 -0.81 7.88
C LEU A 129 -19.76 -1.09 6.57
N ARG A 130 -19.94 -2.26 5.98
CA ARG A 130 -19.33 -2.64 4.69
C ARG A 130 -19.92 -1.83 3.54
N ASP A 131 -21.25 -1.78 3.45
CA ASP A 131 -21.99 -1.24 2.32
C ASP A 131 -21.86 0.29 2.23
N ARG A 132 -21.57 0.98 3.34
CA ARG A 132 -21.17 2.40 3.34
C ARG A 132 -19.85 2.70 2.62
N LYS A 133 -19.07 1.67 2.32
CA LYS A 133 -17.86 1.76 1.51
C LYS A 133 -18.03 0.98 0.20
N ALA A 134 -19.26 0.77 -0.29
CA ALA A 134 -19.53 0.00 -1.51
C ALA A 134 -18.74 0.50 -2.73
N ASP A 135 -18.63 1.82 -2.88
CA ASP A 135 -17.86 2.45 -3.97
C ASP A 135 -16.35 2.21 -3.82
N LEU A 136 -15.89 1.96 -2.59
CA LEU A 136 -14.51 1.68 -2.23
C LEU A 136 -14.37 0.21 -1.79
N LYS A 137 -14.56 -0.71 -2.74
CA LYS A 137 -14.63 -2.18 -2.50
C LYS A 137 -13.52 -2.73 -1.59
N GLU A 138 -12.28 -2.28 -1.77
CA GLU A 138 -11.17 -2.73 -0.92
C GLU A 138 -11.24 -2.19 0.52
N ALA A 139 -11.71 -0.95 0.71
CA ALA A 139 -11.94 -0.39 2.04
C ALA A 139 -13.10 -1.11 2.75
N ALA A 140 -14.19 -1.41 2.04
CA ALA A 140 -15.29 -2.23 2.53
C ALA A 140 -14.82 -3.63 2.96
N ASN A 141 -14.04 -4.30 2.12
CA ASN A 141 -13.46 -5.60 2.43
C ASN A 141 -12.48 -5.51 3.61
N GLY A 142 -11.74 -4.40 3.74
CA GLY A 142 -10.89 -4.10 4.89
C GLY A 142 -11.65 -4.06 6.21
N ARG A 143 -12.83 -3.43 6.24
CA ARG A 143 -13.73 -3.42 7.41
C ARG A 143 -14.13 -4.85 7.80
N ILE A 144 -14.57 -5.67 6.85
CA ILE A 144 -14.92 -7.07 7.11
C ILE A 144 -13.73 -7.86 7.67
N LYS A 145 -12.53 -7.72 7.08
CA LYS A 145 -11.33 -8.41 7.56
C LYS A 145 -10.98 -8.02 9.00
N ALA A 146 -11.09 -6.73 9.34
CA ALA A 146 -10.83 -6.25 10.70
C ALA A 146 -11.87 -6.78 11.69
N LEU A 147 -13.16 -6.63 11.37
CA LEU A 147 -14.27 -7.09 12.22
C LEU A 147 -14.22 -8.61 12.44
N ARG A 148 -14.03 -9.40 11.38
CA ARG A 148 -13.86 -10.85 11.48
C ARG A 148 -12.76 -11.23 12.46
N GLN A 149 -11.64 -10.52 12.45
CA GLN A 149 -10.51 -10.83 13.32
C GLN A 149 -10.79 -10.48 14.79
N VAL A 150 -11.42 -9.34 15.06
CA VAL A 150 -11.81 -8.93 16.43
C VAL A 150 -12.80 -9.94 17.00
N PHE A 151 -13.87 -10.25 16.28
CA PHE A 151 -14.88 -11.19 16.76
C PHE A 151 -14.39 -12.64 16.78
N LYS A 152 -13.45 -13.03 15.90
CA LYS A 152 -12.81 -14.34 15.99
C LYS A 152 -12.03 -14.49 17.29
N TRP A 153 -11.28 -13.45 17.68
CA TRP A 153 -10.57 -13.42 18.95
C TRP A 153 -11.54 -13.43 20.14
N ALA A 154 -12.60 -12.64 20.07
CA ALA A 154 -13.61 -12.54 21.12
C ALA A 154 -14.39 -13.84 21.38
N CYS A 155 -14.50 -14.72 20.36
CA CYS A 155 -15.11 -16.05 20.46
C CYS A 155 -14.15 -17.15 20.93
N LEU A 156 -12.88 -16.86 21.19
CA LEU A 156 -11.97 -17.88 21.70
C LEU A 156 -12.46 -18.36 23.08
N PRO A 157 -12.42 -19.67 23.38
CA PRO A 157 -12.90 -20.21 24.66
C PRO A 157 -12.25 -19.54 25.88
N GLU A 158 -10.98 -19.16 25.78
CA GLU A 158 -10.23 -18.47 26.83
C GLU A 158 -10.56 -16.98 26.98
N VAL A 159 -11.25 -16.39 26.01
CA VAL A 159 -11.66 -14.96 25.99
C VAL A 159 -13.15 -14.81 26.30
N ASP A 160 -13.99 -15.64 25.66
CA ASP A 160 -15.44 -15.77 25.85
C ASP A 160 -16.22 -14.46 26.04
N LEU A 161 -15.91 -13.45 25.22
CA LEU A 161 -16.60 -12.15 25.26
C LEU A 161 -17.86 -12.11 24.40
N VAL A 162 -17.92 -12.96 23.36
CA VAL A 162 -19.07 -13.10 22.46
C VAL A 162 -19.19 -14.55 21.97
N THR A 163 -20.42 -15.04 21.85
CA THR A 163 -20.70 -16.43 21.45
C THR A 163 -20.54 -16.69 19.95
N VAL A 164 -20.79 -15.68 19.12
CA VAL A 164 -20.77 -15.82 17.66
C VAL A 164 -20.05 -14.66 16.99
N ASN A 165 -19.41 -14.94 15.86
CA ASN A 165 -18.77 -13.91 15.03
C ASN A 165 -19.77 -13.39 13.97
N PRO A 166 -20.34 -12.17 14.14
CA PRO A 166 -21.34 -11.62 13.23
C PRO A 166 -20.78 -11.30 11.84
N ALA A 167 -19.45 -11.26 11.68
CA ALA A 167 -18.79 -10.99 10.41
C ALA A 167 -18.40 -12.27 9.66
N ARG A 168 -18.53 -13.46 10.26
CA ARG A 168 -17.99 -14.72 9.72
C ARG A 168 -18.48 -15.01 8.31
N ASP A 169 -19.79 -14.93 8.07
CA ASP A 169 -20.40 -15.40 6.83
C ASP A 169 -20.69 -14.27 5.82
N ILE A 170 -20.17 -13.05 6.09
CA ILE A 170 -20.39 -11.89 5.22
C ILE A 170 -19.39 -11.88 4.06
N ALA A 171 -19.91 -12.10 2.84
CA ALA A 171 -19.08 -12.10 1.63
C ALA A 171 -18.32 -10.77 1.43
N TYR A 172 -17.12 -10.89 0.88
CA TYR A 172 -16.38 -9.74 0.35
C TYR A 172 -17.00 -9.28 -0.96
N PHE A 173 -16.89 -7.99 -1.26
CA PHE A 173 -17.14 -7.51 -2.61
C PHE A 173 -16.09 -8.05 -3.56
N LYS A 174 -16.52 -8.53 -4.73
CA LYS A 174 -15.62 -8.93 -5.81
C LYS A 174 -14.87 -7.71 -6.30
N SER A 175 -13.54 -7.76 -6.22
CA SER A 175 -12.65 -6.74 -6.77
C SER A 175 -12.28 -7.14 -8.19
N GLY A 176 -12.51 -6.25 -9.14
CA GLY A 176 -12.10 -6.42 -10.54
C GLY A 176 -10.74 -5.78 -10.84
N SER A 177 -10.02 -5.32 -9.82
CA SER A 177 -8.71 -4.69 -10.03
C SER A 177 -7.68 -5.73 -10.41
N GLU A 178 -6.98 -5.52 -11.54
CA GLU A 178 -5.79 -6.28 -11.92
C GLU A 178 -4.58 -6.00 -11.01
N GLY A 179 -4.78 -5.20 -9.96
CA GLY A 179 -3.78 -4.74 -9.03
C GLY A 179 -3.06 -3.49 -9.53
N PHE A 180 -1.78 -3.40 -9.18
CA PHE A 180 -0.93 -2.32 -9.69
C PHE A 180 -0.55 -2.57 -11.14
N HIS A 181 -0.53 -1.50 -11.92
CA HIS A 181 0.01 -1.50 -13.28
C HIS A 181 1.40 -2.12 -13.32
N SER A 182 1.63 -3.03 -14.27
CA SER A 182 2.95 -3.60 -14.54
C SER A 182 3.63 -2.72 -15.56
N TRP A 183 4.83 -2.25 -15.25
CA TRP A 183 5.57 -1.42 -16.20
C TRP A 183 5.83 -2.19 -17.49
N THR A 184 5.68 -1.51 -18.62
CA THR A 184 6.14 -2.01 -19.93
C THR A 184 7.62 -1.70 -20.14
N ILE A 185 8.22 -2.25 -21.20
CA ILE A 185 9.62 -1.97 -21.54
C ILE A 185 9.77 -0.51 -21.94
N GLU A 186 8.82 0.00 -22.72
CA GLU A 186 8.78 1.37 -23.22
C GLU A 186 8.65 2.38 -22.07
N GLU A 187 7.86 2.06 -21.04
CA GLU A 187 7.75 2.90 -19.84
C GLU A 187 9.05 2.91 -19.02
N VAL A 188 9.76 1.77 -18.95
CA VAL A 188 11.10 1.72 -18.34
C VAL A 188 12.06 2.60 -19.14
N GLU A 189 12.12 2.45 -20.46
CA GLU A 189 12.98 3.24 -21.35
C GLU A 189 12.67 4.75 -21.27
N GLN A 190 11.39 5.13 -21.19
CA GLN A 190 10.95 6.51 -21.00
C GLN A 190 11.46 7.08 -19.66
N PHE A 191 11.33 6.33 -18.57
CA PHE A 191 11.86 6.74 -17.27
C PHE A 191 13.39 6.86 -17.31
N GLU A 192 14.06 5.91 -17.94
CA GLU A 192 15.52 5.89 -18.10
C GLU A 192 16.04 7.08 -18.91
N LYS A 193 15.32 7.48 -19.98
CA LYS A 193 15.65 8.66 -20.78
C LYS A 193 15.48 9.95 -19.98
N ARG A 194 14.43 10.03 -19.14
CA ARG A 194 14.17 11.19 -18.29
C ARG A 194 15.16 11.31 -17.12
N HIS A 195 15.57 10.17 -16.57
CA HIS A 195 16.42 10.04 -15.39
C HIS A 195 17.64 9.19 -15.75
N PRO A 196 18.72 9.79 -16.26
CA PRO A 196 19.92 9.06 -16.67
C PRO A 196 20.69 8.49 -15.47
N VAL A 197 21.67 7.62 -15.77
CA VAL A 197 22.65 7.14 -14.78
C VAL A 197 23.35 8.33 -14.12
N GLY A 198 23.59 8.21 -12.81
CA GLY A 198 24.04 9.33 -11.98
C GLY A 198 22.90 10.03 -11.23
N THR A 199 21.64 9.74 -11.56
CA THR A 199 20.51 10.23 -10.78
C THR A 199 20.06 9.22 -9.73
N LYS A 200 19.56 9.71 -8.60
CA LYS A 200 18.93 8.89 -7.55
C LYS A 200 17.68 8.15 -8.07
N ALA A 201 16.96 8.76 -9.02
CA ALA A 201 15.79 8.15 -9.65
C ALA A 201 16.18 6.91 -10.47
N ARG A 202 17.27 6.99 -11.25
CA ARG A 202 17.83 5.84 -11.97
C ARG A 202 18.29 4.74 -11.03
N LEU A 203 19.04 5.09 -9.99
CA LEU A 203 19.46 4.13 -8.96
C LEU A 203 18.27 3.40 -8.32
N ALA A 204 17.19 4.13 -8.00
CA ALA A 204 15.99 3.55 -7.42
C ALA A 204 15.28 2.57 -8.38
N LEU A 205 15.19 2.92 -9.67
CA LEU A 205 14.64 2.07 -10.71
C LEU A 205 15.45 0.77 -10.82
N ASP A 206 16.77 0.88 -10.95
CA ASP A 206 17.66 -0.26 -11.16
C ASP A 206 17.67 -1.19 -9.93
N LEU A 207 17.69 -0.64 -8.71
CA LEU A 207 17.56 -1.45 -7.50
C LEU A 207 16.25 -2.24 -7.48
N LEU A 208 15.13 -1.66 -7.89
CA LEU A 208 13.83 -2.34 -7.93
C LEU A 208 13.79 -3.42 -9.02
N LEU A 209 14.31 -3.14 -10.21
CA LEU A 209 14.27 -4.05 -11.36
C LEU A 209 15.24 -5.22 -11.21
N TYR A 210 16.50 -4.96 -10.83
CA TYR A 210 17.54 -5.99 -10.79
C TYR A 210 17.49 -6.87 -9.55
N THR A 211 17.00 -6.36 -8.42
CA THR A 211 16.84 -7.18 -7.20
C THR A 211 15.46 -7.83 -7.11
N LEU A 212 14.46 -7.33 -7.84
CA LEU A 212 13.06 -7.73 -7.74
C LEU A 212 12.46 -7.55 -6.33
N GLN A 213 13.05 -6.71 -5.49
CA GLN A 213 12.63 -6.56 -4.09
C GLN A 213 11.58 -5.49 -3.89
N ARG A 214 10.87 -5.55 -2.75
CA ARG A 214 9.80 -4.60 -2.46
C ARG A 214 10.44 -3.27 -2.07
N ARG A 215 9.69 -2.18 -2.26
CA ARG A 215 10.14 -0.85 -1.80
C ARG A 215 10.57 -0.81 -0.33
N SER A 216 9.94 -1.62 0.55
CA SER A 216 10.31 -1.68 1.97
C SER A 216 11.67 -2.32 2.22
N ASP A 217 12.16 -3.11 1.27
CA ASP A 217 13.44 -3.80 1.32
C ASP A 217 14.51 -2.93 0.64
N VAL A 218 14.22 -2.42 -0.56
CA VAL A 218 15.17 -1.62 -1.37
C VAL A 218 15.66 -0.36 -0.65
N VAL A 219 14.81 0.29 0.14
CA VAL A 219 15.21 1.46 0.95
C VAL A 219 16.21 1.15 2.07
N LEU A 220 16.34 -0.14 2.43
CA LEU A 220 17.29 -0.60 3.44
C LEU A 220 18.62 -1.06 2.84
N PHE A 221 18.66 -1.36 1.54
CA PHE A 221 19.88 -1.82 0.88
C PHE A 221 20.98 -0.79 0.97
N GLY A 222 22.20 -1.29 1.12
CA GLY A 222 23.35 -0.51 1.49
C GLY A 222 24.62 -1.34 1.49
N LYS A 223 25.76 -0.68 1.63
CA LYS A 223 27.10 -1.29 1.53
C LYS A 223 27.28 -2.46 2.50
N GLN A 224 26.69 -2.37 3.69
CA GLN A 224 26.73 -3.40 4.73
C GLN A 224 26.07 -4.74 4.33
N HIS A 225 25.18 -4.71 3.34
CA HIS A 225 24.51 -5.91 2.83
C HIS A 225 25.31 -6.60 1.73
N VAL A 226 26.36 -5.97 1.20
CA VAL A 226 27.11 -6.49 0.06
C VAL A 226 28.36 -7.22 0.54
N ARG A 227 28.52 -8.48 0.14
CA ARG A 227 29.72 -9.29 0.40
C ARG A 227 30.12 -10.00 -0.87
N LYS A 228 31.35 -9.77 -1.36
CA LYS A 228 31.88 -10.38 -2.59
C LYS A 228 30.92 -10.25 -3.79
N GLY A 229 30.29 -9.08 -3.96
CA GLY A 229 29.33 -8.82 -5.05
C GLY A 229 27.94 -9.45 -4.87
N VAL A 230 27.65 -10.04 -3.70
CA VAL A 230 26.34 -10.63 -3.38
C VAL A 230 25.63 -9.79 -2.33
N LEU A 231 24.34 -9.52 -2.55
CA LEU A 231 23.48 -8.80 -1.62
C LEU A 231 22.79 -9.80 -0.67
N HIS A 232 23.13 -9.74 0.62
CA HIS A 232 22.57 -10.58 1.68
C HIS A 232 21.56 -9.79 2.52
N PHE A 233 20.32 -10.27 2.63
CA PHE A 233 19.29 -9.61 3.42
C PHE A 233 18.13 -10.54 3.79
N THR A 234 17.36 -10.16 4.81
CA THR A 234 16.07 -10.76 5.13
C THR A 234 14.96 -9.81 4.72
N GLN A 235 13.97 -10.30 3.97
CA GLN A 235 12.84 -9.49 3.54
C GLN A 235 12.10 -8.88 4.74
N TYR A 236 11.82 -7.57 4.67
CA TYR A 236 11.18 -6.80 5.73
C TYR A 236 9.78 -7.33 6.05
N LYS A 237 9.00 -7.62 5.00
CA LYS A 237 7.64 -8.16 5.14
C LYS A 237 7.72 -9.62 5.57
N GLY A 238 7.16 -9.92 6.74
CA GLY A 238 7.09 -11.28 7.27
C GLY A 238 8.25 -11.66 8.20
N ARG A 239 9.29 -10.84 8.32
CA ARG A 239 10.49 -11.10 9.16
C ARG A 239 10.19 -11.55 10.59
N ASN A 240 9.16 -10.98 11.22
CA ASN A 240 8.79 -11.28 12.61
C ASN A 240 8.00 -12.60 12.78
N ARG A 241 7.63 -13.27 11.69
CA ARG A 241 6.79 -14.49 11.73
C ARG A 241 7.36 -15.64 10.90
N LYS A 242 7.76 -15.36 9.67
CA LYS A 242 8.35 -16.30 8.72
C LYS A 242 9.45 -15.55 7.96
N PRO A 243 10.65 -15.42 8.53
CA PRO A 243 11.75 -14.72 7.87
C PRO A 243 12.15 -15.44 6.58
N ILE A 244 12.39 -14.66 5.53
CA ILE A 244 12.89 -15.14 4.24
C ILE A 244 14.18 -14.39 3.97
N SER A 245 15.31 -15.10 4.09
CA SER A 245 16.63 -14.59 3.77
C SER A 245 17.01 -14.94 2.35
N LEU A 246 17.57 -13.98 1.63
CA LEU A 246 17.98 -14.11 0.24
C LEU A 246 19.42 -13.65 0.07
N GLU A 247 20.09 -14.27 -0.88
CA GLU A 247 21.42 -13.91 -1.36
C GLU A 247 21.31 -13.72 -2.87
N ILE A 248 21.43 -12.46 -3.32
CA ILE A 248 21.21 -12.11 -4.72
C ILE A 248 22.51 -11.53 -5.27
N PRO A 249 23.17 -12.19 -6.24
CA PRO A 249 24.30 -11.61 -6.95
C PRO A 249 23.91 -10.26 -7.58
N ILE A 250 24.74 -9.24 -7.36
CA ILE A 250 24.51 -7.92 -7.94
C ILE A 250 24.78 -8.00 -9.43
N HIS A 251 23.75 -7.72 -10.23
CA HIS A 251 23.88 -7.68 -11.68
C HIS A 251 24.91 -6.59 -12.09
N PRO A 252 25.79 -6.82 -13.08
CA PRO A 252 26.81 -5.85 -13.49
C PRO A 252 26.27 -4.45 -13.78
N ASN A 253 25.15 -4.33 -14.50
CA ASN A 253 24.50 -3.04 -14.74
C ASN A 253 24.01 -2.35 -13.45
N LEU A 254 23.53 -3.12 -12.46
CA LEU A 254 23.15 -2.54 -11.18
C LEU A 254 24.40 -2.04 -10.43
N GLN A 255 25.49 -2.81 -10.45
CA GLN A 255 26.77 -2.38 -9.88
C GLN A 255 27.24 -1.08 -10.52
N PHE A 256 27.23 -1.00 -11.85
CA PHE A 256 27.56 0.21 -12.59
C PHE A 256 26.71 1.41 -12.16
N THR A 257 25.39 1.24 -12.03
CA THR A 257 24.52 2.34 -11.56
C THR A 257 24.81 2.72 -10.11
N ILE A 258 25.09 1.77 -9.22
CA ILE A 258 25.47 2.05 -7.82
C ILE A 258 26.75 2.88 -7.77
N ASP A 259 27.77 2.50 -8.54
CA ASP A 259 29.08 3.15 -8.53
C ASP A 259 29.03 4.57 -9.11
N ASN A 260 28.11 4.82 -10.04
CA ASN A 260 27.98 6.10 -10.73
C ASN A 260 26.88 7.02 -10.16
N SER A 261 26.14 6.60 -9.12
CA SER A 261 25.01 7.37 -8.57
C SER A 261 25.24 7.84 -7.13
N PRO A 262 24.60 8.96 -6.71
CA PRO A 262 24.74 9.45 -5.34
C PRO A 262 24.10 8.45 -4.35
N CYS A 263 24.96 7.82 -3.55
CA CYS A 263 24.59 6.92 -2.47
C CYS A 263 24.80 7.59 -1.09
N GLY A 264 24.10 7.08 -0.07
CA GLY A 264 24.42 7.43 1.31
C GLY A 264 25.59 6.61 1.88
N ASP A 265 25.99 6.93 3.11
CA ASP A 265 27.08 6.23 3.81
C ASP A 265 26.73 4.77 4.09
N LEU A 266 25.52 4.54 4.63
CA LEU A 266 25.00 3.21 4.94
C LEU A 266 24.11 2.70 3.80
N THR A 267 22.98 3.35 3.56
CA THR A 267 22.00 2.93 2.55
C THR A 267 22.26 3.56 1.19
N PHE A 268 22.04 2.81 0.11
CA PHE A 268 22.18 3.32 -1.26
C PHE A 268 21.20 4.47 -1.55
N LEU A 269 19.98 4.41 -1.00
CA LEU A 269 18.96 5.43 -1.21
C LEU A 269 18.77 6.29 0.03
N VAL A 270 19.05 7.58 -0.11
CA VAL A 270 18.87 8.59 0.95
C VAL A 270 17.98 9.74 0.50
N THR A 271 17.31 10.38 1.46
CA THR A 271 16.55 11.62 1.27
C THR A 271 17.49 12.79 0.93
N GLU A 272 16.93 13.96 0.65
CA GLU A 272 17.71 15.19 0.44
C GLU A 272 18.50 15.61 1.69
N PHE A 273 18.09 15.14 2.88
CA PHE A 273 18.79 15.36 4.14
C PHE A 273 19.82 14.26 4.48
N GLY A 274 20.17 13.40 3.51
CA GLY A 274 21.16 12.33 3.71
C GLY A 274 20.70 11.17 4.61
N ARG A 275 19.42 11.10 4.99
CA ARG A 275 18.88 10.02 5.82
C ARG A 275 18.25 8.92 4.96
N GLY A 276 18.32 7.66 5.41
CA GLY A 276 17.64 6.56 4.73
C GLY A 276 16.13 6.80 4.58
N PHE A 277 15.55 6.35 3.47
CA PHE A 277 14.12 6.51 3.24
C PHE A 277 13.28 5.60 4.16
N THR A 278 12.10 6.09 4.55
CA THR A 278 11.02 5.19 4.97
C THR A 278 10.35 4.59 3.74
N GLY A 279 9.80 3.37 3.84
CA GLY A 279 9.15 2.72 2.69
C GLY A 279 7.97 3.51 2.09
N ASN A 280 7.24 4.28 2.91
CA ASN A 280 6.17 5.15 2.42
C ASN A 280 6.73 6.45 1.83
N GLY A 281 7.73 7.06 2.47
CA GLY A 281 8.39 8.26 1.95
C GLY A 281 9.02 8.02 0.59
N PHE A 282 9.72 6.89 0.43
CA PHE A 282 10.25 6.46 -0.86
C PHE A 282 9.14 6.24 -1.89
N GLY A 283 8.04 5.58 -1.52
CA GLY A 283 6.93 5.35 -2.44
C GLY A 283 6.35 6.66 -3.01
N ASN A 284 6.14 7.65 -2.15
CA ASN A 284 5.64 8.97 -2.57
C ASN A 284 6.68 9.73 -3.39
N TRP A 285 7.96 9.67 -2.99
CA TRP A 285 9.06 10.29 -3.73
C TRP A 285 9.21 9.67 -5.13
N PHE A 286 9.21 8.34 -5.24
CA PHE A 286 9.33 7.63 -6.52
C PHE A 286 8.13 7.91 -7.42
N ARG A 287 6.92 8.05 -6.85
CA ARG A 287 5.74 8.44 -7.63
C ARG A 287 5.94 9.78 -8.33
N LYS A 288 6.50 10.78 -7.64
CA LYS A 288 6.83 12.09 -8.25
C LYS A 288 7.86 11.95 -9.38
N ARG A 289 8.84 11.05 -9.24
CA ARG A 289 9.81 10.77 -10.32
C ARG A 289 9.14 10.13 -11.54
N CYS A 290 8.11 9.30 -11.35
CA CYS A 290 7.29 8.82 -12.45
C CYS A 290 6.49 9.95 -13.12
N ASP A 291 5.91 10.87 -12.33
CA ASP A 291 5.20 12.04 -12.89
C ASP A 291 6.12 12.92 -13.74
N GLU A 292 7.36 13.15 -13.28
CA GLU A 292 8.37 13.90 -14.04
C GLU A 292 8.78 13.24 -15.35
N ALA A 293 8.55 11.93 -15.46
CA ALA A 293 8.79 11.14 -16.67
C ALA A 293 7.51 10.93 -17.50
N ASP A 294 6.41 11.64 -17.18
CA ASP A 294 5.11 11.49 -17.85
C ASP A 294 4.53 10.07 -17.76
N LEU A 295 4.75 9.41 -16.61
CA LEU A 295 4.27 8.04 -16.33
C LEU A 295 3.31 8.01 -15.12
N PRO A 296 2.14 8.66 -15.19
CA PRO A 296 1.26 8.79 -14.03
C PRO A 296 0.61 7.48 -13.55
N GLN A 297 0.58 6.45 -14.41
CA GLN A 297 0.10 5.10 -14.13
C GLN A 297 1.13 4.25 -13.38
N CYS A 298 2.39 4.68 -13.37
CA CYS A 298 3.52 3.91 -12.89
C CYS A 298 3.83 4.14 -11.41
N SER A 299 4.26 3.09 -10.73
CA SER A 299 4.74 3.17 -9.33
C SER A 299 5.81 2.13 -9.03
N ALA A 300 6.53 2.30 -7.93
CA ALA A 300 7.56 1.36 -7.48
C ALA A 300 7.03 -0.08 -7.31
N HIS A 301 5.73 -0.25 -7.02
CA HIS A 301 5.16 -1.59 -6.85
C HIS A 301 5.05 -2.35 -8.18
N GLY A 302 4.82 -1.64 -9.28
CA GLY A 302 4.68 -2.23 -10.61
C GLY A 302 5.98 -2.83 -11.14
N LEU A 303 7.13 -2.31 -10.73
CA LEU A 303 8.45 -2.74 -11.21
C LEU A 303 8.79 -4.19 -10.84
N ARG A 304 8.39 -4.65 -9.65
CA ARG A 304 8.61 -6.05 -9.24
C ARG A 304 7.84 -7.03 -10.14
N LYS A 305 6.61 -6.66 -10.53
CA LYS A 305 5.80 -7.43 -11.49
C LYS A 305 6.47 -7.40 -12.87
N ALA A 306 6.84 -6.22 -13.35
CA ALA A 306 7.52 -6.03 -14.63
C ALA A 306 8.81 -6.85 -14.74
N ALA A 307 9.68 -6.81 -13.72
CA ALA A 307 10.92 -7.57 -13.71
C ALA A 307 10.67 -9.10 -13.71
N SER A 308 9.66 -9.57 -12.97
CA SER A 308 9.26 -10.99 -12.99
C SER A 308 8.73 -11.41 -14.36
N SER A 309 7.88 -10.59 -14.98
CA SER A 309 7.37 -10.83 -16.34
C SER A 309 8.52 -10.84 -17.36
N ARG A 310 9.45 -9.87 -17.29
CA ARG A 310 10.63 -9.80 -18.17
C ARG A 310 11.54 -11.02 -18.03
N MET A 311 11.73 -11.54 -16.81
CA MET A 311 12.44 -12.80 -16.61
C MET A 311 11.72 -13.96 -17.29
N ALA A 312 10.40 -14.06 -17.15
CA ALA A 312 9.60 -15.11 -17.78
C ALA A 312 9.59 -15.03 -19.31
N ASP A 313 9.50 -13.82 -19.88
CA ASP A 313 9.61 -13.58 -21.34
C ASP A 313 10.98 -14.02 -21.88
N ARG A 314 12.02 -13.96 -21.05
CA ARG A 314 13.37 -14.45 -21.35
C ARG A 314 13.58 -15.94 -21.04
N GLY A 315 12.49 -16.67 -20.76
CA GLY A 315 12.53 -18.11 -20.52
C GLY A 315 12.94 -18.52 -19.10
N ALA A 316 13.00 -17.60 -18.14
CA ALA A 316 13.27 -17.96 -16.77
C ALA A 316 12.14 -18.86 -16.21
N THR A 317 12.52 -19.93 -15.53
CA THR A 317 11.58 -20.81 -14.85
C THR A 317 10.93 -20.10 -13.66
N GLU A 318 9.76 -20.59 -13.23
CA GLU A 318 9.12 -20.07 -12.01
C GLU A 318 10.04 -20.15 -10.80
N HIS A 319 10.86 -21.21 -10.67
CA HIS A 319 11.81 -21.36 -9.58
C HIS A 319 12.93 -20.31 -9.60
N GLN A 320 13.45 -19.96 -10.78
CA GLN A 320 14.44 -18.87 -10.92
C GLN A 320 13.83 -17.51 -10.56
N ILE A 321 12.56 -17.26 -10.89
CA ILE A 321 11.87 -16.02 -10.50
C ILE A 321 11.57 -16.03 -8.99
N MET A 322 11.18 -17.19 -8.44
CA MET A 322 10.93 -17.37 -7.01
C MET A 322 12.19 -17.18 -6.18
N SER A 323 13.37 -17.65 -6.63
CA SER A 323 14.64 -17.45 -5.92
C SER A 323 15.02 -15.97 -5.84
N MET A 324 14.78 -15.21 -6.91
CA MET A 324 14.99 -13.76 -6.90
C MET A 324 13.95 -13.05 -6.03
N THR A 325 12.67 -13.36 -6.20
CA THR A 325 11.59 -12.64 -5.52
C THR A 325 11.38 -13.05 -4.06
N GLY A 326 11.85 -14.22 -3.64
CA GLY A 326 11.60 -14.80 -2.32
C GLY A 326 10.15 -15.27 -2.12
N HIS A 327 9.44 -15.66 -3.18
CA HIS A 327 8.14 -16.31 -3.04
C HIS A 327 8.34 -17.79 -2.70
N GLN A 328 7.63 -18.28 -1.69
CA GLN A 328 7.66 -19.70 -1.30
C GLN A 328 6.64 -20.56 -2.06
N THR A 329 5.65 -19.93 -2.71
CA THR A 329 4.64 -20.60 -3.52
C THR A 329 4.55 -19.95 -4.90
N SER A 330 4.29 -20.76 -5.93
CA SER A 330 4.25 -20.31 -7.32
C SER A 330 3.03 -19.44 -7.63
N LYS A 331 1.92 -19.59 -6.89
CA LYS A 331 0.64 -18.91 -7.16
C LYS A 331 0.76 -17.41 -7.47
N GLU A 332 1.57 -16.69 -6.72
CA GLU A 332 1.83 -15.26 -6.93
C GLU A 332 2.69 -15.00 -8.17
N VAL A 333 3.74 -15.79 -8.38
CA VAL A 333 4.63 -15.68 -9.55
C VAL A 333 3.86 -16.02 -10.83
N THR A 334 3.14 -17.13 -10.85
CA THR A 334 2.28 -17.54 -11.97
C THR A 334 1.29 -16.45 -12.33
N ARG A 335 0.68 -15.76 -11.36
CA ARG A 335 -0.22 -14.62 -11.63
C ARG A 335 0.46 -13.51 -12.44
N TYR A 336 1.74 -13.24 -12.19
CA TYR A 336 2.50 -12.20 -12.91
C TYR A 336 3.06 -12.67 -14.26
N THR A 337 3.32 -13.96 -14.39
CA THR A 337 4.07 -14.51 -15.53
C THR A 337 3.23 -15.35 -16.49
N LYS A 338 1.96 -15.65 -16.17
CA LYS A 338 1.11 -16.57 -16.96
C LYS A 338 1.07 -16.22 -18.46
N ALA A 339 0.86 -14.95 -18.79
CA ALA A 339 0.76 -14.51 -20.18
C ALA A 339 2.11 -14.60 -20.92
N ALA A 340 3.18 -14.11 -20.29
CA ALA A 340 4.56 -14.21 -20.79
C ALA A 340 4.97 -15.67 -21.06
N ARG A 341 4.75 -16.52 -20.06
CA ARG A 341 5.12 -17.94 -20.09
C ARG A 341 4.35 -18.70 -21.17
N GLN A 342 3.06 -18.42 -21.37
CA GLN A 342 2.28 -19.09 -22.40
C GLN A 342 2.88 -18.83 -23.80
N LYS A 343 3.29 -17.59 -24.11
CA LYS A 343 3.90 -17.24 -25.39
C LYS A 343 5.23 -17.97 -25.61
N VAL A 344 6.11 -17.96 -24.61
CA VAL A 344 7.43 -18.62 -24.69
C VAL A 344 7.28 -20.13 -24.84
N ILE A 345 6.43 -20.74 -24.00
CA ILE A 345 6.17 -22.18 -24.07
C ILE A 345 5.55 -22.54 -25.42
N ALA A 346 4.57 -21.78 -25.91
CA ALA A 346 3.97 -22.02 -27.21
C ALA A 346 5.03 -21.98 -28.32
N LYS A 347 5.91 -20.97 -28.33
CA LYS A 347 7.00 -20.88 -29.31
C LYS A 347 7.93 -22.10 -29.26
N SER A 348 8.30 -22.57 -28.06
CA SER A 348 9.12 -23.79 -27.93
C SER A 348 8.35 -25.06 -28.29
N ALA A 349 7.04 -25.12 -28.02
CA ALA A 349 6.21 -26.30 -28.25
C ALA A 349 5.86 -26.47 -29.73
N VAL A 350 5.83 -25.40 -30.53
CA VAL A 350 5.69 -25.50 -31.99
C VAL A 350 6.80 -26.37 -32.58
N ASN A 351 8.02 -26.29 -32.06
CA ASN A 351 9.14 -27.14 -32.52
C ASN A 351 8.93 -28.63 -32.19
N LEU A 352 8.05 -28.96 -31.25
CA LEU A 352 7.69 -30.35 -30.92
C LEU A 352 6.57 -30.91 -31.82
N LEU A 353 5.91 -30.07 -32.62
CA LEU A 353 4.87 -30.45 -33.57
C LEU A 353 5.43 -30.69 -34.99
N ALA A 354 6.74 -30.55 -35.18
CA ALA A 354 7.36 -30.83 -36.47
C ALA A 354 7.30 -32.35 -36.73
N ASP A 355 6.51 -32.76 -37.71
CA ASP A 355 6.61 -34.10 -38.28
C ASP A 355 7.96 -34.23 -39.00
N PRO A 356 8.73 -35.32 -38.78
CA PRO A 356 10.05 -35.48 -39.38
C PRO A 356 10.08 -35.47 -40.91
N ASP A 357 8.95 -35.63 -41.60
CA ASP A 357 8.90 -35.97 -43.03
C ASP A 357 8.46 -34.85 -44.00
N ILE A 358 8.28 -33.60 -43.56
CA ILE A 358 7.85 -32.51 -44.48
C ILE A 358 9.05 -31.82 -45.18
N GLY A 359 10.26 -32.36 -45.03
CA GLY A 359 11.52 -31.76 -45.52
C GLY A 359 12.09 -32.31 -46.83
N GLU A 360 11.77 -33.54 -47.25
CA GLU A 360 12.50 -34.20 -48.35
C GLU A 360 11.78 -34.26 -49.71
N GLU A 361 10.48 -33.92 -49.81
CA GLU A 361 9.77 -34.05 -51.09
C GLU A 361 9.89 -32.85 -52.06
N ASN A 362 10.47 -31.72 -51.64
CA ASN A 362 10.51 -30.51 -52.47
C ASN A 362 11.82 -30.28 -53.25
N GLU A 363 12.90 -31.04 -53.00
CA GLU A 363 14.12 -30.97 -53.83
C GLU A 363 14.15 -31.99 -54.97
N ASN A 364 13.38 -33.08 -54.89
CA ASN A 364 13.39 -34.14 -55.92
C ASN A 364 12.42 -33.93 -57.11
N LYS A 365 11.55 -32.91 -57.08
CA LYS A 365 10.65 -32.61 -58.21
C LYS A 365 11.18 -31.60 -59.23
N SER A 366 12.32 -30.94 -58.97
CA SER A 366 12.95 -29.99 -59.90
C SER A 366 14.01 -30.60 -60.82
N VAL A 367 14.51 -31.82 -60.54
CA VAL A 367 15.60 -32.43 -61.33
C VAL A 367 15.10 -33.30 -62.49
N GLN A 368 13.85 -33.77 -62.49
CA GLN A 368 13.32 -34.67 -63.54
C GLN A 368 12.64 -34.00 -64.75
N LYS A 369 12.65 -32.66 -64.88
CA LYS A 369 12.00 -31.97 -66.02
C LYS A 369 12.91 -31.44 -67.13
N ASN A 370 14.24 -31.56 -67.02
CA ASN A 370 15.16 -31.02 -68.02
C ASN A 370 16.06 -32.09 -68.66
N GLY A 371 15.47 -33.08 -69.31
CA GLY A 371 16.26 -34.07 -70.05
C GLY A 371 15.48 -34.98 -70.97
N VAL A 372 14.81 -34.43 -72.00
CA VAL A 372 14.65 -35.04 -73.34
C VAL A 372 14.34 -33.92 -74.34
N VAL A 373 15.32 -33.51 -75.16
CA VAL A 373 15.33 -33.54 -76.65
C VAL A 373 16.79 -33.60 -77.07
#